data_AF-A0A8H4FIN0-F1
#
_entry.id   AF-A0A8H4FIN0-F1
#
_cell.length_a   1.000
_cell.length_b   1.000
_cell.length_c   1.000
_cell.angle_alpha   90.00
_cell.angle_beta   90.00
_cell.angle_gamma   90.00
#
_symmetry.space_group_name_H-M   'P 1'
#
loop_
_entity.id
_entity.type
_entity.pdbx_description
1 polymer ?
#
loop_
_entity_poly.entity_id
_entity_poly.type
_entity_poly.pdbx_seq_one_letter_code
_entity_poly.pdbx_strand_id
1 'polypeptide(L)'
;MATRRIVASEKTILEKDDRVGASPAAGEKSNITPAVPTDVIMKLLGFTLAMIVMPIGTYFATVDFLFKGNSTFAGGLAAVVANVVLITYVIVAMKEDQSDQLGDWKEGKKDR
;
A
#
# COMPACT_ATOMS: atom_id res chain seq x y z
N MET A 1 -24.17 26.45 -66.29
CA MET A 1 -24.45 26.22 -64.87
C MET A 1 -24.44 24.72 -64.60
N ALA A 2 -23.43 24.23 -63.88
CA ALA A 2 -23.39 22.88 -63.34
C ALA A 2 -22.41 22.87 -62.15
N THR A 3 -22.95 22.89 -60.94
CA THR A 3 -22.19 22.83 -59.69
C THR A 3 -21.92 21.37 -59.35
N ARG A 4 -20.65 20.94 -59.34
CA ARG A 4 -20.26 19.67 -58.72
C ARG A 4 -20.02 19.91 -57.23
N ARG A 5 -20.92 19.37 -56.40
CA ARG A 5 -20.80 19.33 -54.94
C ARG A 5 -19.71 18.33 -54.58
N ILE A 6 -18.56 18.82 -54.12
CA ILE A 6 -17.51 18.02 -53.50
C ILE A 6 -18.10 17.46 -52.20
N VAL A 7 -18.21 16.13 -52.12
CA VAL A 7 -18.57 15.41 -50.90
C VAL A 7 -17.36 15.50 -49.98
N ALA A 8 -17.43 16.42 -49.01
CA ALA A 8 -16.49 16.52 -47.90
C ALA A 8 -16.59 15.24 -47.06
N SER A 9 -15.83 14.21 -47.45
CA SER A 9 -15.55 13.02 -46.64
C SER A 9 -14.30 13.25 -45.80
N GLU A 10 -14.18 14.43 -45.21
CA GLU A 10 -13.21 14.72 -44.16
C GLU A 10 -14.02 15.21 -42.97
N LYS A 11 -14.67 14.26 -42.27
CA LYS A 11 -14.98 14.46 -40.87
C LYS A 11 -13.64 14.60 -40.17
N THR A 12 -13.29 15.86 -39.96
CA THR A 12 -12.17 16.33 -39.20
C THR A 12 -12.10 15.59 -37.86
N ILE A 13 -10.89 15.14 -37.57
CA ILE A 13 -10.44 14.44 -36.36
C ILE A 13 -10.45 15.39 -35.13
N LEU A 14 -11.22 16.47 -35.20
CA LEU A 14 -11.32 17.60 -34.29
C LEU A 14 -12.58 17.57 -33.43
N GLU A 15 -13.51 16.64 -33.66
CA GLU A 15 -14.73 16.48 -32.85
C GLU A 15 -14.56 15.49 -31.67
N LYS A 16 -13.32 15.05 -31.39
CA LYS A 16 -13.02 14.06 -30.34
C LYS A 16 -12.28 14.66 -29.13
N ASP A 17 -12.43 15.96 -28.86
CA ASP A 17 -11.76 16.58 -27.70
C ASP A 17 -12.66 17.45 -26.80
N ASP A 18 -13.99 17.37 -26.92
CA ASP A 18 -14.90 18.08 -25.99
C ASP A 18 -15.32 17.23 -24.78
N ARG A 19 -14.53 16.20 -24.42
CA ARG A 19 -14.71 15.45 -23.17
C ARG A 19 -13.50 15.51 -22.23
N VAL A 20 -12.48 16.29 -22.56
CA VAL A 20 -11.33 16.56 -21.69
C VAL A 20 -11.41 18.02 -21.25
N GLY A 21 -12.27 18.31 -20.27
CA GLY A 21 -12.38 19.69 -19.77
C GLY A 21 -13.69 20.07 -19.09
N ALA A 22 -14.66 19.17 -18.98
CA ALA A 22 -15.76 19.39 -18.05
C ALA A 22 -15.21 19.24 -16.63
N SER A 23 -14.93 20.38 -15.98
CA SER A 23 -14.92 20.41 -14.51
C SER A 23 -16.19 19.68 -14.04
N PRO A 24 -16.09 18.78 -13.05
CA PRO A 24 -17.26 18.09 -12.54
C PRO A 24 -18.29 19.15 -12.14
N ALA A 25 -19.56 18.94 -12.54
CA ALA A 25 -20.63 19.83 -12.16
C ALA A 25 -20.60 20.02 -10.63
N ALA A 26 -20.89 21.23 -10.15
CA ALA A 26 -20.75 21.68 -8.75
C ALA A 26 -21.59 20.91 -7.70
N GLY A 27 -22.03 19.68 -7.99
CA GLY A 27 -22.71 18.75 -7.11
C GLY A 27 -22.20 17.30 -7.18
N GLU A 28 -21.14 17.01 -7.95
CA GLU A 28 -20.54 15.66 -7.98
C GLU A 28 -19.63 15.49 -6.76
N LYS A 29 -20.18 14.88 -5.71
CA LYS A 29 -19.46 14.60 -4.47
C LYS A 29 -18.20 13.81 -4.82
N SER A 30 -17.04 14.38 -4.49
CA SER A 30 -15.75 13.71 -4.63
C SER A 30 -15.86 12.33 -3.99
N ASN A 31 -15.55 11.29 -4.75
CA ASN A 31 -15.54 9.93 -4.23
C ASN A 31 -14.43 9.84 -3.17
N ILE A 32 -14.82 9.99 -1.90
CA ILE A 32 -13.95 9.91 -0.71
C ILE A 32 -13.81 8.47 -0.21
N THR A 33 -14.29 7.48 -0.98
CA THR A 33 -14.08 6.09 -0.62
C THR A 33 -12.57 5.85 -0.56
N PRO A 34 -12.05 5.26 0.53
CA PRO A 34 -10.61 5.04 0.67
C PRO A 34 -10.10 4.27 -0.55
N ALA A 35 -9.24 4.91 -1.34
CA ALA A 35 -8.64 4.30 -2.52
C ALA A 35 -7.70 3.13 -2.18
N VAL A 36 -7.35 3.00 -0.89
CA VAL A 36 -6.51 1.93 -0.35
C VAL A 36 -7.35 1.02 0.57
N PRO A 37 -7.31 -0.31 0.38
CA PRO A 37 -8.04 -1.25 1.23
C PRO A 37 -7.67 -1.09 2.70
N THR A 38 -8.67 -1.18 3.59
CA THR A 38 -8.48 -1.05 5.04
C THR A 38 -7.55 -2.11 5.63
N ASP A 39 -7.51 -3.30 5.02
CA ASP A 39 -6.58 -4.37 5.38
C ASP A 39 -5.11 -3.94 5.26
N VAL A 40 -4.77 -3.22 4.18
CA VAL A 40 -3.42 -2.68 3.95
C VAL A 40 -3.08 -1.62 5.00
N ILE A 41 -4.05 -0.76 5.36
CA ILE A 41 -3.85 0.26 6.39
C ILE A 41 -3.51 -0.40 7.74
N MET A 42 -4.24 -1.45 8.12
CA MET A 42 -3.99 -2.17 9.37
C MET A 42 -2.62 -2.88 9.37
N LYS A 43 -2.23 -3.49 8.24
CA LYS A 43 -0.90 -4.10 8.05
C LYS A 43 0.22 -3.07 8.22
N LEU A 44 0.12 -1.92 7.54
CA LEU A 44 1.11 -0.83 7.64
C LEU A 44 1.20 -0.26 9.07
N LEU A 45 0.06 -0.07 9.72
CA LEU A 45 0.02 0.45 11.09
C LEU A 45 0.61 -0.56 12.10
N GLY A 46 0.30 -1.85 11.94
CA GLY A 46 0.85 -2.91 12.80
C GLY A 46 2.37 -3.03 12.66
N PHE A 47 2.89 -3.01 11.43
CA PHE A 47 4.32 -3.13 11.20
C PHE A 47 5.12 -1.92 11.66
N THR A 48 4.60 -0.72 11.46
CA THR A 48 5.26 0.50 11.94
C THR A 48 5.34 0.53 13.47
N LEU A 49 4.25 0.13 14.15
CA LEU A 49 4.25 -0.01 15.60
C LEU A 49 5.23 -1.09 16.06
N ALA A 50 5.24 -2.25 15.41
CA ALA A 50 6.15 -3.35 15.76
C ALA A 50 7.62 -2.95 15.62
N MET A 51 7.98 -2.22 14.56
CA MET A 51 9.35 -1.76 14.31
C MET A 51 9.85 -0.80 15.41
N ILE A 52 8.95 -0.08 16.07
CA ILE A 52 9.30 0.85 17.16
C ILE A 52 9.27 0.14 18.51
N VAL A 53 8.17 -0.56 18.81
CA VAL A 53 7.92 -1.14 20.13
C VAL A 53 8.83 -2.34 20.40
N MET A 54 9.10 -3.18 19.40
CA MET A 54 9.83 -4.42 19.62
C MET A 54 11.32 -4.19 19.95
N PRO A 55 12.08 -3.34 19.23
CA PRO A 55 13.48 -3.06 19.56
C PRO A 55 13.62 -2.26 20.86
N ILE A 56 12.77 -1.23 21.04
CA ILE A 56 12.79 -0.37 22.24
C ILE A 56 12.36 -1.18 23.47
N GLY A 57 11.28 -1.95 23.36
CA GLY A 57 10.80 -2.83 24.42
C GLY A 57 11.85 -3.86 24.81
N THR A 58 12.58 -4.41 23.84
CA THR A 58 13.65 -5.37 24.15
C THR A 58 14.82 -4.72 24.87
N TYR A 59 15.21 -3.49 24.52
CA TYR A 59 16.23 -2.75 25.26
C TYR A 59 15.86 -2.56 26.73
N PHE A 60 14.68 -2.01 27.01
CA PHE A 60 14.24 -1.77 28.39
C PHE A 60 13.99 -3.07 29.16
N ALA A 61 13.45 -4.10 28.52
CA ALA A 61 13.30 -5.41 29.14
C ALA A 61 14.66 -6.04 29.49
N THR A 62 15.67 -5.91 28.63
CA THR A 62 16.96 -6.58 28.85
C THR A 62 17.90 -5.80 29.78
N VAL A 63 17.80 -4.46 29.83
CA VAL A 63 18.62 -3.65 30.74
C VAL A 63 18.29 -3.89 32.22
N ASP A 64 17.00 -4.08 32.53
CA ASP A 64 16.52 -4.26 33.90
C ASP A 64 16.52 -5.72 34.35
N PHE A 65 16.14 -6.67 33.47
CA PHE A 65 16.02 -8.08 33.87
C PHE A 65 17.30 -8.90 33.70
N LEU A 66 18.14 -8.63 32.69
CA LEU A 66 19.31 -9.46 32.36
C LEU A 66 20.65 -8.84 32.79
N PHE A 67 20.82 -7.54 32.56
CA PHE A 67 22.13 -6.90 32.68
C PHE A 67 22.29 -5.97 33.91
N LYS A 68 21.30 -5.91 34.82
CA LYS A 68 21.36 -5.16 36.09
C LYS A 68 21.90 -3.72 35.90
N GLY A 69 21.45 -3.04 34.85
CA GLY A 69 21.83 -1.66 34.56
C GLY A 69 23.06 -1.45 33.66
N ASN A 70 23.70 -2.50 33.13
CA ASN A 70 24.75 -2.32 32.11
C ASN A 70 24.15 -2.02 30.73
N SER A 71 24.00 -0.73 30.44
CA SER A 71 23.40 -0.21 29.20
C SER A 71 24.19 -0.56 27.93
N THR A 72 25.49 -0.81 28.02
CA THR A 72 26.31 -1.19 26.85
C THR A 72 25.98 -2.60 26.37
N PHE A 73 25.86 -3.57 27.28
CA PHE A 73 25.48 -4.94 26.93
C PHE A 73 24.00 -5.05 26.54
N ALA A 74 23.12 -4.33 27.23
CA ALA A 74 21.70 -4.27 26.87
C ALA A 74 21.50 -3.61 25.49
N GLY A 75 22.22 -2.52 25.20
CA GLY A 75 22.21 -1.86 23.90
C GLY A 75 22.73 -2.76 22.77
N GLY A 76 23.83 -3.48 23.01
CA GLY A 76 24.37 -4.46 22.05
C GLY A 76 23.39 -5.59 21.75
N LEU A 77 22.74 -6.14 22.78
CA LEU A 77 21.74 -7.19 22.61
C LEU A 77 20.48 -6.66 21.90
N ALA A 78 20.05 -5.42 22.19
CA ALA A 78 18.96 -4.78 21.48
C ALA A 78 19.26 -4.59 19.97
N ALA A 79 20.51 -4.28 19.61
CA ALA A 79 20.93 -4.20 18.20
C ALA A 79 20.87 -5.56 17.50
N VAL A 80 21.27 -6.65 18.18
CA VAL A 80 21.11 -8.02 17.64
C VAL A 80 19.63 -8.34 17.45
N VAL A 81 18.79 -8.01 18.44
CA VAL A 81 17.34 -8.23 18.35
C VAL A 81 16.73 -7.43 17.21
N ALA A 82 17.13 -6.18 16.98
CA ALA A 82 16.65 -5.39 15.86
C ALA A 82 16.89 -6.07 14.50
N ASN A 83 18.04 -6.74 14.31
CA ASN A 83 18.32 -7.52 13.10
C ASN A 83 17.42 -8.77 13.00
N VAL A 84 17.14 -9.44 14.12
CA VAL A 84 16.18 -10.57 14.17
C VAL A 84 14.76 -10.11 13.84
N VAL A 85 14.35 -8.93 14.32
CA VAL A 85 13.05 -8.32 13.99
C VAL A 85 12.96 -8.05 12.49
N LEU A 86 14.03 -7.53 11.87
CA LEU A 86 14.08 -7.33 10.41
C LEU A 86 13.92 -8.66 9.66
N ILE A 87 14.66 -9.71 10.04
CA ILE A 87 14.52 -11.02 9.40
C ILE A 87 13.11 -11.57 9.57
N THR A 88 12.52 -11.43 10.76
CA THR A 88 11.15 -11.87 11.05
C THR A 88 10.13 -11.09 10.21
N TYR A 89 10.30 -9.77 10.06
CA TYR A 89 9.51 -8.92 9.18
C TYR A 89 9.50 -9.47 7.75
N VAL A 90 10.68 -9.80 7.21
CA VAL A 90 10.81 -10.33 5.85
C VAL A 90 10.09 -11.67 5.71
N ILE A 91 10.21 -12.56 6.69
CA ILE A 91 9.50 -13.86 6.69
C ILE A 91 7.99 -13.66 6.74
N VAL A 92 7.49 -12.77 7.61
CA VAL A 92 6.05 -12.48 7.72
C VAL A 92 5.54 -11.88 6.41
N ALA A 93 6.25 -10.91 5.85
CA ALA A 93 5.90 -10.30 4.57
C ALA A 93 5.84 -11.34 3.44
N MET A 94 6.80 -12.27 3.37
CA MET A 94 6.77 -13.37 2.38
C MET A 94 5.57 -14.30 2.58
N LYS A 95 5.18 -14.60 3.83
CA LYS A 95 4.02 -15.45 4.12
C LYS A 95 2.69 -14.74 3.83
N GLU A 96 2.60 -13.46 4.13
CA GLU A 96 1.43 -12.63 3.83
C GLU A 96 1.26 -12.48 2.31
N ASP A 97 2.34 -12.24 1.56
CA ASP A 97 2.32 -12.15 0.10
C ASP A 97 1.80 -13.44 -0.57
N GLN A 98 2.17 -14.61 -0.03
CA GLN A 98 1.62 -15.90 -0.49
C GLN A 98 0.15 -16.10 -0.15
N SER A 99 -0.29 -15.60 1.01
CA SER A 99 -1.67 -15.77 1.51
C SER A 99 -2.64 -14.89 0.74
N ASP A 100 -2.26 -13.65 0.46
CA ASP A 100 -3.04 -12.70 -0.35
C ASP A 100 -3.20 -13.23 -1.78
N GLN A 101 -2.13 -13.80 -2.37
CA GLN A 101 -2.23 -14.50 -3.67
C GLN A 101 -3.24 -15.65 -3.60
N LEU A 102 -3.14 -16.56 -2.61
CA LEU A 102 -4.03 -17.72 -2.51
C LEU A 102 -5.52 -17.35 -2.28
N GLY A 103 -5.78 -16.22 -1.63
CA GLY A 103 -7.11 -15.65 -1.45
C GLY A 103 -7.72 -15.20 -2.78
N ASP A 104 -6.94 -14.43 -3.55
CA ASP A 104 -7.35 -13.91 -4.87
C ASP A 104 -7.62 -15.05 -5.88
N TRP A 105 -6.81 -16.11 -5.86
CA TRP A 105 -7.03 -17.32 -6.68
C TRP A 105 -8.32 -18.09 -6.34
N LYS A 106 -8.80 -18.01 -5.08
CA LYS A 106 -10.04 -18.67 -4.64
C LYS A 106 -11.29 -17.83 -4.91
N GLU A 107 -11.20 -16.51 -4.81
CA GLU A 107 -12.27 -15.58 -5.17
C GLU A 107 -12.58 -15.68 -6.67
N GLY A 108 -11.55 -15.61 -7.53
CA GLY A 108 -11.71 -15.66 -8.99
C GLY A 108 -12.18 -17.00 -9.58
N LYS A 109 -12.15 -18.09 -8.79
CA LYS A 109 -12.73 -19.39 -9.18
C LYS A 109 -14.19 -19.56 -8.76
N LYS A 110 -14.70 -18.76 -7.82
CA LYS A 110 -16.11 -18.80 -7.41
C LYS A 110 -17.01 -17.93 -8.29
N ASP A 111 -16.43 -16.92 -8.93
CA ASP A 111 -17.13 -16.03 -9.87
C ASP A 111 -17.16 -16.55 -11.34
N ARG A 112 -16.68 -17.78 -11.59
CA ARG A 112 -16.78 -18.48 -12.89
C ARG A 112 -17.65 -19.72 -12.77
#